data_AF-A0A2W0AIR8-F1
#
_entry.id   AF-A0A2W0AIR8-F1
#
_cell.length_a   1.000
_cell.length_b   1.000
_cell.length_c   1.000
_cell.angle_alpha   90.00
_cell.angle_beta   90.00
_cell.angle_gamma   90.00
#
_symmetry.space_group_name_H-M   'P 1'
#
loop_
_entity.id
_entity.type
_entity.pdbx_description
1 polymer ?
#
loop_
_entity_poly.entity_id
_entity_poly.type
_entity_poly.pdbx_seq_one_letter_code
_entity_poly.pdbx_strand_id
1 'polypeptide(L)'
;MTDLSRRKLIKTGLAAAAGISGLGVAARLAQEYGLVPPDHGGPYGLGETLTYASQRLLTRHSLAREFSRSQISERPLANEVAAPNEAFKRLQAGGFSHWRLSVDGLVDRPTSFSIDDLKSYPLRSQITELACEEGWSYIAEWIGAPLSHVLNLVGTHPEARYVVYFSIDPEWWESIDIADAMHPQTFLTYGMNGSDLPIGNGGPLRMRLPRQLGYKSVKYITHLTVTDSMKRFGKGLGSASPEGGYAWYAGI
;
A
#
# COMPACT_ATOMS: atom_id res chain seq x y z
N MET A 1 -17.45 6.07 2.19
CA MET A 1 -17.16 5.93 3.64
C MET A 1 -17.76 7.12 4.40
N THR A 2 -18.66 6.89 5.35
CA THR A 2 -19.20 7.96 6.21
C THR A 2 -18.15 8.44 7.21
N ASP A 3 -17.97 9.77 7.30
CA ASP A 3 -16.93 10.36 8.15
C ASP A 3 -17.32 10.28 9.64
N LEU A 4 -16.46 9.65 10.44
CA LEU A 4 -16.70 9.41 11.87
C LEU A 4 -16.15 10.60 12.66
N SER A 5 -17.03 11.50 13.11
CA SER A 5 -16.56 12.61 13.95
C SER A 5 -16.04 12.09 15.31
N ARG A 6 -14.93 12.65 15.80
CA ARG A 6 -14.34 12.31 17.12
C ARG A 6 -15.39 12.32 18.25
N ARG A 7 -16.35 13.25 18.21
CA ARG A 7 -17.44 13.33 19.20
C ARG A 7 -18.41 12.15 19.12
N LYS A 8 -18.70 11.64 17.93
CA LYS A 8 -19.58 10.48 17.73
C LYS A 8 -18.89 9.22 18.24
N LEU A 9 -17.60 9.04 17.93
CA LEU A 9 -16.78 7.93 18.44
C LEU A 9 -16.78 7.86 19.98
N ILE A 10 -16.51 8.98 20.66
CA ILE A 10 -16.45 9.03 22.13
C ILE A 10 -17.81 8.71 22.75
N LYS A 11 -18.90 9.29 22.21
CA LYS A 11 -20.26 9.04 22.72
C LYS A 11 -20.71 7.59 22.51
N THR A 12 -20.36 6.99 21.37
CA THR A 12 -20.75 5.61 21.06
C THR A 12 -19.86 4.58 21.78
N GLY A 13 -18.56 4.87 21.95
CA GLY A 13 -17.62 4.02 22.68
C GLY A 13 -17.96 3.88 24.17
N LEU A 14 -18.41 4.96 24.83
CA LEU A 14 -18.89 4.92 26.22
C LEU A 14 -20.19 4.11 26.39
N ALA A 15 -21.06 4.06 25.37
CA ALA A 15 -22.30 3.28 25.42
C ALA A 15 -22.09 1.77 25.13
N ALA A 16 -21.04 1.41 24.38
CA ALA A 16 -20.76 0.03 23.99
C ALA A 16 -19.99 -0.80 25.05
N ALA A 17 -19.54 -0.17 26.15
CA ALA A 17 -18.70 -0.83 27.16
C ALA A 17 -19.46 -1.73 28.16
N ALA A 18 -20.79 -1.85 28.07
CA ALA A 18 -21.60 -2.63 29.01
C ALA A 18 -22.18 -3.92 28.38
N GLY A 19 -21.45 -5.04 28.53
CA GLY A 19 -21.96 -6.40 28.26
C GLY A 19 -21.79 -6.93 26.83
N ILE A 20 -22.19 -8.20 26.62
CA ILE A 20 -22.07 -8.94 25.35
C ILE A 20 -22.78 -8.20 24.20
N SER A 21 -23.92 -7.56 24.49
CA SER A 21 -24.65 -6.72 23.53
C SER A 21 -23.83 -5.51 23.06
N GLY A 22 -23.03 -4.92 23.95
CA GLY A 22 -22.12 -3.81 23.64
C GLY A 22 -20.97 -4.22 22.72
N LEU A 23 -20.40 -5.42 22.92
CA LEU A 23 -19.38 -5.99 22.03
C LEU A 23 -19.91 -6.24 20.62
N GLY A 24 -21.13 -6.79 20.50
CA GLY A 24 -21.78 -6.99 19.20
C GLY A 24 -22.03 -5.68 18.44
N VAL A 25 -22.45 -4.63 19.15
CA VAL A 25 -22.62 -3.29 18.57
C VAL A 25 -21.27 -2.69 18.15
N ALA A 26 -20.24 -2.80 18.99
CA ALA A 26 -18.90 -2.32 18.66
C ALA A 26 -18.32 -3.01 17.41
N ALA A 27 -18.47 -4.34 17.31
CA ALA A 27 -18.03 -5.10 16.13
C ALA A 27 -18.79 -4.68 14.87
N ARG A 28 -20.10 -4.49 14.95
CA ARG A 28 -20.92 -4.03 13.82
C ARG A 28 -20.51 -2.63 13.36
N LEU A 29 -20.29 -1.71 14.30
CA LEU A 29 -19.81 -0.36 13.98
C LEU A 29 -18.41 -0.41 13.37
N ALA A 30 -17.49 -1.20 13.93
CA ALA A 30 -16.16 -1.37 13.37
C ALA A 30 -16.23 -1.85 11.91
N GLN A 31 -17.11 -2.82 11.62
CA GLN A 31 -17.32 -3.29 10.25
C GLN A 31 -17.94 -2.23 9.33
N GLU A 32 -18.97 -1.52 9.80
CA GLU A 32 -19.66 -0.45 9.05
C GLU A 32 -18.70 0.70 8.69
N TYR A 33 -17.81 1.06 9.61
CA TYR A 33 -16.80 2.09 9.40
C TYR A 33 -15.50 1.59 8.77
N GLY A 34 -15.45 0.32 8.38
CA GLY A 34 -14.28 -0.27 7.71
C GLY A 34 -13.03 -0.33 8.59
N LEU A 35 -13.20 -0.51 9.90
CA LEU A 35 -12.14 -0.61 10.92
C LEU A 35 -11.74 -2.06 11.21
N VAL A 36 -12.21 -3.01 10.40
CA VAL A 36 -11.87 -4.43 10.51
C VAL A 36 -10.97 -4.81 9.32
N PRO A 37 -9.71 -5.20 9.55
CA PRO A 37 -8.80 -5.58 8.47
C PRO A 37 -9.14 -6.98 7.92
N PRO A 38 -8.70 -7.35 6.70
CA PRO A 38 -8.93 -8.67 6.12
C PRO A 38 -8.41 -9.85 6.96
N ASP A 39 -7.31 -9.66 7.70
CA ASP A 39 -6.66 -10.65 8.56
C ASP A 39 -7.17 -10.64 10.03
N HIS A 40 -8.34 -10.06 10.29
CA HIS A 40 -8.96 -10.00 11.63
C HIS A 40 -9.31 -11.37 12.26
N GLY A 41 -9.09 -12.48 11.56
CA GLY A 41 -9.36 -13.84 12.04
C GLY A 41 -8.19 -14.44 12.84
N GLY A 42 -8.42 -15.63 13.40
CA GLY A 42 -7.36 -16.40 14.06
C GLY A 42 -6.87 -15.81 15.40
N PRO A 43 -5.76 -16.35 15.94
CA PRO A 43 -5.30 -16.03 17.29
C PRO A 43 -4.80 -14.58 17.45
N TYR A 44 -4.32 -13.95 16.37
CA TYR A 44 -3.80 -12.58 16.39
C TYR A 44 -4.82 -11.53 15.90
N GLY A 45 -5.97 -11.96 15.37
CA GLY A 45 -6.92 -11.08 14.69
C GLY A 45 -7.50 -9.94 15.53
N LEU A 46 -7.63 -10.12 16.85
CA LEU A 46 -8.01 -9.04 17.77
C LEU A 46 -6.92 -7.95 17.84
N GLY A 47 -5.65 -8.36 17.90
CA GLY A 47 -4.52 -7.44 17.90
C GLY A 47 -4.39 -6.68 16.58
N GLU A 48 -4.58 -7.38 15.45
CA GLU A 48 -4.59 -6.77 14.12
C GLU A 48 -5.73 -5.75 13.98
N THR A 49 -6.93 -6.12 14.43
CA THR A 49 -8.10 -5.22 14.39
C THR A 49 -7.87 -3.98 15.25
N LEU A 50 -7.35 -4.14 16.47
CA LEU A 50 -7.07 -3.01 17.37
C LEU A 50 -6.00 -2.09 16.80
N THR A 51 -4.93 -2.65 16.23
CA THR A 51 -3.82 -1.90 15.62
C THR A 51 -4.31 -1.11 14.42
N TYR A 52 -5.00 -1.78 13.49
CA TYR A 52 -5.56 -1.17 12.29
C TYR A 52 -6.57 -0.07 12.63
N ALA A 53 -7.55 -0.36 13.50
CA ALA A 53 -8.56 0.61 13.91
C ALA A 53 -7.93 1.84 14.59
N SER A 54 -6.96 1.65 15.47
CA SER A 54 -6.26 2.74 16.15
C SER A 54 -5.55 3.65 15.14
N GLN A 55 -4.85 3.08 14.18
CA GLN A 55 -4.15 3.83 13.14
C GLN A 55 -5.14 4.58 12.23
N ARG A 56 -6.29 3.96 11.86
CA ARG A 56 -7.34 4.65 11.10
C ARG A 56 -8.02 5.79 11.85
N LEU A 57 -8.15 5.68 13.16
CA LEU A 57 -8.81 6.70 13.96
C LEU A 57 -7.86 7.84 14.36
N LEU A 58 -6.58 7.54 14.56
CA LEU A 58 -5.61 8.47 15.14
C LEU A 58 -4.65 9.08 14.13
N THR A 59 -4.24 8.33 13.10
CA THR A 59 -3.12 8.72 12.22
C THR A 59 -3.45 8.72 10.73
N ARG A 60 -4.73 8.57 10.35
CA ARG A 60 -5.19 8.48 8.95
C ARG A 60 -4.63 9.55 8.01
N HIS A 61 -4.44 10.76 8.53
CA HIS A 61 -3.95 11.91 7.78
C HIS A 61 -2.52 12.32 8.15
N SER A 62 -1.86 11.55 9.01
CA SER A 62 -0.48 11.84 9.42
C SER A 62 0.47 11.50 8.29
N LEU A 63 1.38 12.41 7.98
CA LEU A 63 2.47 12.13 7.06
C LEU A 63 3.52 11.26 7.77
N ALA A 64 4.15 10.35 7.03
CA ALA A 64 5.41 9.76 7.42
C ALA A 64 6.47 10.85 7.52
N ARG A 65 7.41 10.66 8.45
CA ARG A 65 8.53 11.57 8.67
C ARG A 65 9.36 11.69 7.40
N GLU A 66 9.62 12.93 7.00
CA GLU A 66 10.59 13.23 5.96
C GLU A 66 11.93 13.65 6.56
N PHE A 67 13.00 13.36 5.83
CA PHE A 67 14.38 13.57 6.23
C PHE A 67 15.07 14.55 5.28
N SER A 68 16.18 15.16 5.71
CA SER A 68 16.99 15.98 4.81
C SER A 68 17.82 15.11 3.87
N ARG A 69 18.26 15.66 2.74
CA ARG A 69 19.16 14.96 1.79
C ARG A 69 20.45 14.46 2.45
N SER A 70 20.96 15.17 3.46
CA SER A 70 22.18 14.76 4.19
C SER A 70 21.98 13.52 5.06
N GLN A 71 20.74 13.07 5.26
CA GLN A 71 20.41 11.86 6.01
C GLN A 71 20.13 10.65 5.10
N ILE A 72 20.21 10.81 3.77
CA ILE A 72 20.11 9.69 2.84
C ILE A 72 21.24 8.70 3.18
N SER A 73 20.87 7.43 3.34
CA SER A 73 21.81 6.38 3.66
C SER A 73 22.87 6.26 2.56
N GLU A 74 24.15 6.14 2.92
CA GLU A 74 25.25 6.04 1.95
C GLU A 74 25.10 4.83 1.02
N ARG A 75 24.57 3.72 1.56
CA ARG A 75 24.30 2.49 0.82
C ARG A 75 22.88 2.01 1.14
N PRO A 76 21.86 2.57 0.49
CA PRO A 76 20.48 2.09 0.65
C PRO A 76 20.44 0.61 0.29
N LEU A 77 19.86 -0.22 1.17
CA LEU A 77 19.85 -1.65 0.95
C LEU A 77 19.07 -1.97 -0.33
N ALA A 78 19.76 -2.62 -1.26
CA ALA A 78 19.17 -3.18 -2.45
C ALA A 78 19.18 -4.70 -2.27
N ASN A 79 18.04 -5.30 -1.94
CA ASN A 79 17.96 -6.76 -1.90
C ASN A 79 18.38 -7.26 -3.30
N GLU A 80 19.47 -8.02 -3.40
CA GLU A 80 20.05 -8.54 -4.64
C GLU A 80 19.17 -9.58 -5.35
N VAL A 81 17.90 -9.66 -4.98
CA VAL A 81 16.92 -10.44 -5.71
C VAL A 81 16.55 -9.65 -6.96
N ALA A 82 17.34 -9.88 -8.02
CA ALA A 82 16.96 -9.51 -9.38
C ALA A 82 15.51 -9.92 -9.62
N ALA A 83 14.70 -9.04 -10.21
CA ALA A 83 13.38 -9.48 -10.64
C ALA A 83 13.50 -10.60 -11.67
N PRO A 84 12.58 -11.58 -11.64
CA PRO A 84 12.93 -12.91 -11.17
C PRO A 84 12.51 -14.00 -12.17
N ASN A 85 12.43 -13.63 -13.47
CA ASN A 85 12.00 -14.52 -14.53
C ASN A 85 12.40 -14.00 -15.92
N GLU A 86 12.23 -14.84 -16.95
CA GLU A 86 12.60 -14.51 -18.34
C GLU A 86 11.83 -13.30 -18.91
N ALA A 87 10.61 -13.02 -18.43
CA ALA A 87 9.86 -11.85 -18.87
C ALA A 87 10.54 -10.55 -18.42
N PHE A 88 11.00 -10.49 -17.16
CA PHE A 88 11.75 -9.33 -16.68
C PHE A 88 13.03 -9.09 -17.47
N LYS A 89 13.83 -10.14 -17.71
CA LYS A 89 15.09 -10.02 -18.48
C LYS A 89 14.86 -9.45 -19.88
N ARG A 90 13.79 -9.87 -20.55
CA ARG A 90 13.41 -9.34 -21.88
C ARG A 90 13.04 -7.87 -21.81
N LEU A 91 12.22 -7.47 -20.84
CA LEU A 91 11.85 -6.06 -20.63
C LEU A 91 13.08 -5.21 -20.31
N GLN A 92 13.98 -5.71 -19.44
CA GLN A 92 15.22 -5.04 -19.09
C GLN A 92 16.13 -4.85 -20.32
N ALA A 93 16.29 -5.87 -21.15
CA ALA A 93 17.09 -5.79 -22.38
C ALA A 93 16.54 -4.73 -23.36
N GLY A 94 15.23 -4.49 -23.36
CA GLY A 94 14.57 -3.41 -24.10
C GLY A 94 14.50 -2.07 -23.36
N GLY A 95 15.28 -1.88 -22.28
CA GLY A 95 15.30 -0.65 -21.48
C GLY A 95 13.97 -0.32 -20.80
N PHE A 96 13.15 -1.35 -20.54
CA PHE A 96 11.80 -1.24 -19.95
C PHE A 96 10.78 -0.41 -20.75
N SER A 97 11.05 -0.09 -22.02
CA SER A 97 10.13 0.67 -22.91
C SER A 97 8.75 0.02 -23.07
N HIS A 98 8.71 -1.32 -22.99
CA HIS A 98 7.48 -2.11 -23.04
C HIS A 98 6.89 -2.44 -21.66
N TRP A 99 7.45 -1.91 -20.57
CA TRP A 99 6.87 -2.08 -19.23
C TRP A 99 5.49 -1.42 -19.17
N ARG A 100 4.53 -2.12 -18.56
CA ARG A 100 3.17 -1.61 -18.41
C ARG A 100 2.66 -1.86 -17.00
N LEU A 101 1.99 -0.86 -16.44
CA LEU A 101 1.18 -0.95 -15.23
C LEU A 101 -0.29 -0.93 -15.64
N SER A 102 -0.97 -2.06 -15.52
CA SER A 102 -2.41 -2.16 -15.80
C SER A 102 -3.22 -1.89 -14.55
N VAL A 103 -4.34 -1.17 -14.67
CA VAL A 103 -5.25 -0.84 -13.57
C VAL A 103 -6.67 -1.24 -13.96
N ASP A 104 -7.32 -2.07 -13.14
CA ASP A 104 -8.65 -2.59 -13.39
C ASP A 104 -9.51 -2.74 -12.11
N GLY A 105 -10.63 -3.46 -12.24
CA GLY A 105 -11.58 -3.72 -11.16
C GLY A 105 -12.65 -2.64 -11.07
N LEU A 106 -12.84 -2.09 -9.87
CA LEU A 106 -13.86 -1.08 -9.58
C LEU A 106 -13.41 0.33 -10.01
N VAL A 107 -13.25 0.52 -11.32
CA VAL A 107 -12.82 1.77 -11.96
C VAL A 107 -13.64 2.04 -13.23
N ASP A 108 -13.91 3.31 -13.53
CA ASP A 108 -14.65 3.72 -14.74
C ASP A 108 -13.86 3.45 -16.03
N ARG A 109 -12.54 3.61 -15.97
CA ARG A 109 -11.64 3.58 -17.13
C ARG A 109 -10.43 2.66 -16.86
N PRO A 110 -10.59 1.33 -16.97
CA PRO A 110 -9.46 0.41 -16.93
C PRO A 110 -8.40 0.82 -17.95
N THR A 111 -7.16 0.99 -17.50
CA THR A 111 -6.09 1.63 -18.30
C THR A 111 -4.76 0.92 -18.07
N SER A 112 -3.91 0.88 -19.09
CA SER A 112 -2.53 0.39 -19.00
C SER A 112 -1.55 1.52 -19.26
N PHE A 113 -0.72 1.84 -18.28
CA PHE A 113 0.23 2.97 -18.31
C PHE A 113 1.64 2.48 -18.62
N SER A 114 2.33 3.18 -19.52
CA SER A 114 3.79 3.07 -19.67
C SER A 114 4.51 3.81 -18.55
N ILE A 115 5.83 3.58 -18.41
CA ILE A 115 6.65 4.38 -17.48
C ILE A 115 6.66 5.86 -17.89
N ASP A 116 6.67 6.14 -19.19
CA ASP A 116 6.66 7.52 -19.70
C ASP A 116 5.33 8.22 -19.39
N ASP A 117 4.20 7.51 -19.48
CA ASP A 117 2.90 8.04 -19.03
C ASP A 117 2.95 8.43 -17.56
N LEU A 118 3.48 7.55 -16.69
CA LEU A 118 3.61 7.83 -15.26
C LEU A 118 4.56 9.01 -14.98
N LYS A 119 5.65 9.12 -15.73
CA LYS A 119 6.61 10.24 -15.65
C LYS A 119 6.01 11.57 -16.12
N SER A 120 4.97 11.54 -16.95
CA SER A 120 4.26 12.74 -17.43
C SER A 120 3.29 13.35 -16.40
N TYR A 121 2.92 12.59 -15.36
CA TYR A 121 2.05 13.06 -14.29
C TYR A 121 2.79 13.93 -13.27
N PRO A 122 2.05 14.63 -12.36
CA PRO A 122 2.68 15.49 -11.37
C PRO A 122 3.77 14.77 -10.56
N LEU A 123 5.03 15.11 -10.87
CA LEU A 123 6.18 14.54 -10.18
C LEU A 123 6.12 14.94 -8.69
N ARG A 124 6.35 13.95 -7.84
CA ARG A 124 6.62 14.15 -6.42
C ARG A 124 7.90 13.43 -6.02
N SER A 125 8.62 14.04 -5.10
CA SER A 125 9.78 13.46 -4.44
C SER A 125 9.55 13.54 -2.93
N GLN A 126 9.93 12.49 -2.21
CA GLN A 126 9.92 12.46 -0.75
C GLN A 126 11.15 11.72 -0.23
N ILE A 127 11.79 12.23 0.82
CA ILE A 127 12.92 11.56 1.45
C ILE A 127 12.40 10.88 2.70
N THR A 128 12.15 9.58 2.61
CA THR A 128 11.49 8.80 3.66
C THR A 128 12.25 7.52 3.93
N GLU A 129 12.13 7.04 5.17
CA GLU A 129 12.69 5.77 5.61
C GLU A 129 11.86 4.59 5.09
N LEU A 130 12.55 3.58 4.56
CA LEU A 130 12.00 2.25 4.39
C LEU A 130 12.46 1.40 5.56
N ALA A 131 11.52 1.00 6.42
CA ALA A 131 11.76 0.12 7.55
C ALA A 131 11.32 -1.30 7.20
N CYS A 132 12.22 -2.26 7.30
CA CYS A 132 11.93 -3.67 7.06
C CYS A 132 11.53 -4.37 8.36
N GLU A 133 10.62 -5.32 8.24
CA GLU A 133 10.20 -6.26 9.27
C GLU A 133 11.36 -7.06 9.86
N GLU A 134 12.45 -7.24 9.12
CA GLU A 134 13.65 -7.97 9.55
C GLU A 134 14.59 -7.11 10.44
N GLY A 135 14.21 -5.86 10.75
CA GLY A 135 14.91 -5.01 11.71
C GLY A 135 15.99 -4.09 11.11
N TRP A 136 16.13 -4.06 9.79
CA TRP A 136 16.97 -3.08 9.09
C TRP A 136 16.14 -1.97 8.45
N SER A 137 16.74 -0.81 8.22
CA SER A 137 16.09 0.29 7.51
C SER A 137 17.09 1.14 6.73
N TYR A 138 16.59 1.95 5.81
CA TYR A 138 17.40 2.98 5.14
C TYR A 138 16.54 4.17 4.72
N ILE A 139 17.18 5.32 4.64
CA ILE A 139 16.59 6.57 4.17
C ILE A 139 17.02 6.77 2.72
N ALA A 140 16.04 7.04 1.85
CA ALA A 140 16.28 7.37 0.46
C ALA A 140 15.29 8.43 -0.02
N GLU A 141 15.70 9.16 -1.05
CA GLU A 141 14.77 9.94 -1.85
C GLU A 141 14.01 9.01 -2.79
N TRP A 142 12.69 9.10 -2.79
CA TRP A 142 11.79 8.33 -3.63
C TRP A 142 11.03 9.28 -4.57
N ILE A 143 11.12 9.03 -5.87
CA ILE A 143 10.56 9.89 -6.92
C ILE A 143 9.52 9.10 -7.70
N GLY A 144 8.33 9.68 -7.86
CA GLY A 144 7.23 8.98 -8.50
C GLY A 144 5.99 9.82 -8.71
N ALA A 145 4.97 9.16 -9.25
CA ALA A 145 3.62 9.68 -9.34
C ALA A 145 2.83 9.28 -8.08
N PRO A 146 2.04 10.19 -7.48
CA PRO A 146 1.10 9.83 -6.42
C PRO A 146 0.09 8.79 -6.93
N LEU A 147 -0.08 7.68 -6.20
CA LEU A 147 -1.05 6.65 -6.56
C LEU A 147 -2.48 7.23 -6.64
N SER A 148 -2.80 8.14 -5.73
CA SER A 148 -4.08 8.87 -5.72
C SER A 148 -4.39 9.58 -7.03
N HIS A 149 -3.37 10.10 -7.73
CA HIS A 149 -3.56 10.74 -9.03
C HIS A 149 -4.01 9.71 -10.08
N VAL A 150 -3.34 8.55 -10.15
CA VAL A 150 -3.70 7.48 -11.07
C VAL A 150 -5.09 6.93 -10.77
N LEU A 151 -5.43 6.71 -9.51
CA LEU A 151 -6.76 6.24 -9.08
C LEU A 151 -7.87 7.24 -9.46
N ASN A 152 -7.62 8.54 -9.32
CA ASN A 152 -8.55 9.57 -9.78
C ASN A 152 -8.70 9.58 -11.31
N LEU A 153 -7.59 9.43 -12.05
CA LEU A 153 -7.61 9.40 -13.52
C LEU A 153 -8.44 8.24 -14.07
N VAL A 154 -8.32 7.04 -13.49
CA VAL A 154 -9.10 5.86 -13.91
C VAL A 154 -10.54 5.89 -13.40
N GLY A 155 -10.88 6.80 -12.49
CA GLY A 155 -12.23 6.93 -11.92
C GLY A 155 -12.56 5.79 -10.96
N THR A 156 -11.83 5.68 -9.85
CA THR A 156 -12.14 4.70 -8.80
C THR A 156 -13.56 4.87 -8.26
N HIS A 157 -14.31 3.77 -8.22
CA HIS A 157 -15.68 3.74 -7.73
C HIS A 157 -15.76 4.03 -6.21
N PRO A 158 -16.87 4.61 -5.73
CA PRO A 158 -17.05 4.97 -4.32
C PRO A 158 -17.15 3.78 -3.35
N GLU A 159 -17.53 2.59 -3.84
CA GLU A 159 -17.56 1.33 -3.08
C GLU A 159 -16.19 0.65 -2.95
N ALA A 160 -15.16 1.13 -3.65
CA ALA A 160 -13.80 0.59 -3.55
C ALA A 160 -13.29 0.69 -2.11
N ARG A 161 -12.71 -0.41 -1.62
CA ARG A 161 -12.16 -0.53 -0.26
C ARG A 161 -10.67 -0.83 -0.25
N TYR A 162 -10.15 -1.45 -1.29
CA TYR A 162 -8.77 -1.90 -1.36
C TYR A 162 -8.19 -1.73 -2.77
N VAL A 163 -6.88 -1.61 -2.82
CA VAL A 163 -6.08 -1.74 -4.04
C VAL A 163 -5.16 -2.93 -3.85
N VAL A 164 -5.30 -3.93 -4.72
CA VAL A 164 -4.42 -5.11 -4.79
C VAL A 164 -3.41 -4.86 -5.88
N TYR A 165 -2.13 -5.18 -5.65
CA TYR A 165 -1.07 -4.92 -6.60
C TYR A 165 -0.10 -6.08 -6.71
N PHE A 166 0.25 -6.40 -7.95
CA PHE A 166 1.01 -7.59 -8.32
C PHE A 166 2.33 -7.18 -8.97
N SER A 167 3.39 -7.88 -8.59
CA SER A 167 4.68 -7.85 -9.26
C SER A 167 4.61 -8.57 -10.61
N ILE A 168 5.64 -8.41 -11.42
CA ILE A 168 5.91 -9.29 -12.57
C ILE A 168 6.12 -10.76 -12.16
N ASP A 169 6.45 -10.99 -10.89
CA ASP A 169 6.33 -12.29 -10.26
C ASP A 169 4.93 -12.44 -9.64
N PRO A 170 4.08 -13.36 -10.14
CA PRO A 170 2.72 -13.50 -9.65
C PRO A 170 2.64 -13.95 -8.18
N GLU A 171 3.69 -14.56 -7.62
CA GLU A 171 3.72 -14.94 -6.21
C GLU A 171 3.91 -13.72 -5.31
N TRP A 172 4.46 -12.62 -5.84
CA TRP A 172 4.73 -11.40 -5.09
C TRP A 172 3.64 -10.36 -5.33
N TRP A 173 2.66 -10.36 -4.44
CA TRP A 173 1.56 -9.42 -4.48
C TRP A 173 1.18 -8.96 -3.07
N GLU A 174 0.66 -7.74 -3.00
CA GLU A 174 0.18 -7.13 -1.78
C GLU A 174 -1.12 -6.36 -2.01
N SER A 175 -1.72 -5.87 -0.94
CA SER A 175 -2.85 -4.96 -0.99
C SER A 175 -2.79 -3.93 0.12
N ILE A 176 -3.47 -2.81 -0.11
CA ILE A 176 -3.66 -1.73 0.85
C ILE A 176 -5.12 -1.29 0.84
N ASP A 177 -5.58 -0.67 1.91
CA ASP A 177 -6.89 -0.02 1.87
C ASP A 177 -6.88 1.23 1.01
N ILE A 178 -8.08 1.66 0.62
CA ILE A 178 -8.25 2.83 -0.24
C ILE A 178 -7.76 4.12 0.44
N ALA A 179 -7.74 4.18 1.78
CA ALA A 179 -7.27 5.37 2.49
C ALA A 179 -5.76 5.54 2.33
N ASP A 180 -4.98 4.46 2.43
CA ASP A 180 -3.54 4.48 2.17
C ASP A 180 -3.25 4.60 0.68
N ALA A 181 -4.06 4.00 -0.19
CA ALA A 181 -3.90 4.15 -1.63
C ALA A 181 -4.06 5.61 -2.08
N MET A 182 -4.95 6.35 -1.41
CA MET A 182 -5.20 7.77 -1.65
C MET A 182 -4.26 8.70 -0.86
N HIS A 183 -3.41 8.16 0.00
CA HIS A 183 -2.52 8.95 0.84
C HIS A 183 -1.47 9.71 0.00
N PRO A 184 -1.16 10.99 0.29
CA PRO A 184 -0.29 11.82 -0.54
C PRO A 184 1.17 11.34 -0.63
N GLN A 185 1.60 10.43 0.23
CA GLN A 185 2.95 9.85 0.25
C GLN A 185 3.01 8.39 -0.27
N THR A 186 1.90 7.87 -0.81
CA THR A 186 1.86 6.55 -1.46
C THR A 186 2.14 6.73 -2.94
N PHE A 187 3.29 6.23 -3.40
CA PHE A 187 3.79 6.48 -4.75
C PHE A 187 3.87 5.22 -5.60
N LEU A 188 3.62 5.43 -6.89
CA LEU A 188 4.17 4.63 -7.97
C LEU A 188 5.56 5.21 -8.27
N THR A 189 6.60 4.55 -7.77
CA THR A 189 7.97 5.07 -7.75
C THR A 189 8.78 4.52 -8.91
N TYR A 190 9.37 5.42 -9.69
CA TYR A 190 10.23 5.13 -10.84
C TYR A 190 11.60 5.81 -10.76
N GLY A 191 11.88 6.56 -9.68
CA GLY A 191 13.17 7.18 -9.44
C GLY A 191 13.61 7.10 -7.97
N MET A 192 14.92 7.16 -7.75
CA MET A 192 15.53 7.13 -6.42
C MET A 192 16.81 7.97 -6.40
N ASN A 193 17.01 8.77 -5.35
CA ASN A 193 18.23 9.57 -5.13
C ASN A 193 18.66 10.41 -6.35
N GLY A 194 17.71 11.05 -7.02
CA GLY A 194 17.94 11.91 -8.18
C GLY A 194 18.19 11.19 -9.51
N SER A 195 18.07 9.86 -9.56
CA SER A 195 18.24 9.04 -10.77
C SER A 195 17.02 8.12 -11.01
N ASP A 196 17.02 7.39 -12.12
CA ASP A 196 16.07 6.29 -12.32
C ASP A 196 16.19 5.25 -11.20
N LEU A 197 15.09 4.57 -10.88
CA LEU A 197 15.04 3.60 -9.79
C LEU A 197 15.99 2.43 -10.08
N PRO A 198 17.00 2.17 -9.23
CA PRO A 198 17.91 1.05 -9.44
C PRO A 198 17.16 -0.29 -9.45
N ILE A 199 17.64 -1.23 -10.25
CA ILE A 199 17.02 -2.56 -10.40
C ILE A 199 16.89 -3.25 -9.04
N GLY A 200 17.98 -3.33 -8.26
CA GLY A 200 17.95 -3.94 -6.92
C GLY A 200 16.99 -3.26 -5.93
N ASN A 201 16.55 -2.03 -6.21
CA ASN A 201 15.55 -1.30 -5.41
C ASN A 201 14.13 -1.37 -6.00
N GLY A 202 13.92 -2.10 -7.09
CA GLY A 202 12.63 -2.35 -7.72
C GLY A 202 12.40 -1.67 -9.06
N GLY A 203 13.46 -1.20 -9.74
CA GLY A 203 13.36 -0.59 -11.07
C GLY A 203 12.76 -1.55 -12.10
N PRO A 204 11.88 -1.09 -13.01
CA PRO A 204 11.62 0.32 -13.33
C PRO A 204 10.50 0.94 -12.50
N LEU A 205 9.72 0.15 -11.76
CA LEU A 205 8.52 0.62 -11.07
C LEU A 205 8.26 -0.18 -9.80
N ARG A 206 8.07 0.50 -8.69
CA ARG A 206 7.67 -0.11 -7.41
C ARG A 206 6.51 0.63 -6.77
N MET A 207 5.80 -0.06 -5.89
CA MET A 207 4.98 0.59 -4.87
C MET A 207 5.88 1.14 -3.77
N ARG A 208 5.53 2.32 -3.24
CA ARG A 208 6.21 2.92 -2.08
C ARG A 208 5.19 3.44 -1.07
N LEU A 209 5.24 2.88 0.14
CA LEU A 209 4.37 3.20 1.28
C LEU A 209 5.21 3.52 2.52
N PRO A 210 5.47 4.80 2.85
CA PRO A 210 6.37 5.16 3.95
C PRO A 210 5.75 5.03 5.34
N ARG A 211 4.44 4.74 5.42
CA ARG A 211 3.69 4.53 6.67
C ARG A 211 3.55 3.06 7.05
N GLN A 212 4.15 2.16 6.28
CA GLN A 212 4.06 0.72 6.48
C GLN A 212 5.42 0.06 6.29
N LEU A 213 5.56 -1.17 6.79
CA LEU A 213 6.77 -1.97 6.66
C LEU A 213 7.13 -2.29 5.19
N GLY A 214 8.40 -2.62 4.99
CA GLY A 214 9.07 -2.73 3.69
C GLY A 214 8.39 -3.68 2.72
N TYR A 215 7.89 -4.84 3.17
CA TYR A 215 7.22 -5.81 2.31
C TYR A 215 5.96 -5.26 1.62
N LYS A 216 5.31 -4.24 2.20
CA LYS A 216 4.17 -3.56 1.55
C LYS A 216 4.62 -2.79 0.30
N SER A 217 5.86 -2.32 0.27
CA SER A 217 6.41 -1.56 -0.86
C SER A 217 6.93 -2.50 -1.96
N VAL A 218 6.05 -3.30 -2.57
CA VAL A 218 6.37 -4.32 -3.58
C VAL A 218 7.13 -3.74 -4.77
N LYS A 219 8.16 -4.46 -5.20
CA LYS A 219 9.00 -4.14 -6.36
C LYS A 219 8.37 -4.66 -7.65
N TYR A 220 8.72 -4.03 -8.78
CA TYR A 220 8.42 -4.53 -10.13
C TYR A 220 6.92 -4.71 -10.39
N ILE A 221 6.10 -3.76 -9.95
CA ILE A 221 4.64 -3.83 -10.08
C ILE A 221 4.19 -3.69 -11.54
N THR A 222 3.26 -4.56 -11.95
CA THR A 222 2.73 -4.63 -13.33
C THR A 222 1.21 -4.52 -13.37
N HIS A 223 0.53 -4.75 -12.26
CA HIS A 223 -0.93 -4.77 -12.21
C HIS A 223 -1.48 -4.24 -10.89
N LEU A 224 -2.54 -3.43 -10.95
CA LEU A 224 -3.36 -3.00 -9.82
C LEU A 224 -4.82 -3.40 -10.07
N THR A 225 -5.48 -3.98 -9.09
CA THR A 225 -6.92 -4.23 -9.10
C THR A 225 -7.59 -3.50 -7.96
N VAL A 226 -8.56 -2.64 -8.29
CA VAL A 226 -9.40 -1.96 -7.30
C VAL A 226 -10.58 -2.87 -6.91
N THR A 227 -10.79 -3.08 -5.61
CA THR A 227 -11.78 -4.04 -5.09
C THR A 227 -12.48 -3.53 -3.84
N ASP A 228 -13.69 -4.03 -3.59
CA ASP A 228 -14.46 -3.86 -2.37
C ASP A 228 -14.25 -5.02 -1.37
N SER A 229 -13.64 -6.13 -1.83
CA SER A 229 -13.48 -7.34 -1.06
C SER A 229 -12.18 -8.08 -1.34
N MET A 230 -11.56 -8.59 -0.27
CA MET A 230 -10.36 -9.42 -0.35
C MET A 230 -10.65 -10.90 -0.54
N LYS A 231 -11.91 -11.34 -0.40
CA LYS A 231 -12.31 -12.76 -0.47
C LYS A 231 -11.94 -13.46 -1.78
N ARG A 232 -11.77 -12.70 -2.87
CA ARG A 232 -11.44 -13.22 -4.20
C ARG A 232 -9.93 -13.31 -4.48
N PHE A 233 -9.10 -12.92 -3.52
CA PHE A 233 -7.64 -12.90 -3.65
C PHE A 233 -7.01 -13.84 -2.63
N GLY A 234 -6.21 -14.79 -3.12
CA GLY A 234 -5.52 -15.78 -2.28
C GLY A 234 -6.45 -16.48 -1.28
N LYS A 235 -6.05 -16.55 -0.01
CA LYS A 235 -6.85 -17.10 1.10
C LYS A 235 -7.85 -16.09 1.69
N GLY A 236 -7.99 -14.90 1.09
CA GLY A 236 -8.87 -13.85 1.57
C GLY A 236 -8.35 -13.07 2.79
N LEU A 237 -7.08 -13.27 3.15
CA LEU A 237 -6.43 -12.63 4.31
C LEU A 237 -5.80 -11.26 3.98
N GLY A 238 -6.04 -10.74 2.78
CA GLY A 238 -5.54 -9.44 2.32
C GLY A 238 -4.39 -9.55 1.33
N SER A 239 -3.42 -10.42 1.53
CA SER A 239 -2.26 -10.52 0.63
C SER A 239 -1.42 -11.76 0.88
N ALA A 240 -0.37 -11.95 0.06
CA ALA A 240 0.60 -13.03 0.26
C ALA A 240 1.25 -12.99 1.67
N SER A 241 1.54 -11.80 2.20
CA SER A 241 2.24 -11.66 3.49
C SER A 241 1.41 -12.18 4.68
N PRO A 242 0.14 -11.80 4.88
CA PRO A 242 -0.75 -12.41 5.89
C PRO A 242 -0.95 -13.91 5.74
N GLU A 243 -0.90 -14.44 4.52
CA GLU A 243 -0.96 -15.89 4.31
C GLU A 243 0.28 -16.62 4.81
N GLY A 244 1.40 -15.91 4.92
CA GLY A 244 2.66 -16.35 5.54
C GLY A 244 2.79 -15.97 7.01
N GLY A 245 1.78 -15.34 7.62
CA GLY A 245 1.74 -15.00 9.04
C GLY A 245 2.20 -13.58 9.41
N TYR A 246 2.40 -12.69 8.43
CA TYR A 246 2.67 -11.27 8.69
C TYR A 246 1.37 -10.47 8.89
N ALA A 247 1.44 -9.30 9.52
CA ALA A 247 0.29 -8.40 9.65
C ALA A 247 -0.14 -7.84 8.28
N TRP A 248 -1.43 -7.73 7.99
CA TRP A 248 -1.87 -7.12 6.73
C TRP A 248 -1.62 -5.61 6.70
N TYR A 249 -1.97 -4.90 7.77
CA TYR A 249 -1.86 -3.44 7.78
C TYR A 249 -0.40 -2.97 7.85
N ALA A 250 0.42 -3.65 8.65
CA ALA A 250 1.86 -3.41 8.73
C ALA A 250 2.26 -1.94 9.05
N GLY A 251 1.40 -1.18 9.71
CA GLY A 251 1.60 0.26 9.92
C GLY A 251 2.63 0.57 11.00
N ILE A 252 3.45 1.60 10.76
CA ILE A 252 4.48 2.13 11.66
C ILE A 252 4.20 3.58 12.05
#